data_AF-A0A8J2ABL1-F1
#
_entry.id   AF-A0A8J2ABL1-F1
#
_cell.length_a   1.000
_cell.length_b   1.000
_cell.length_c   1.000
_cell.angle_alpha   90.00
_cell.angle_beta   90.00
_cell.angle_gamma   90.00
#
_symmetry.space_group_name_H-M   'P 1'
#
loop_
_entity.id
_entity.type
_entity.pdbx_description
1 polymer ?
#
loop_
_entity_poly.entity_id
_entity_poly.type
_entity_poly.pdbx_seq_one_letter_code
_entity_poly.pdbx_strand_id
1 'polypeptide(L)'
;MFSVIAPPSMQSVLRGLRSSQLYSLSGASCGAPAGLFPVATREFSTKLKPARDPERPKLPLTPYMLYLHQFRQSPPAGMNGLEVLRSAGQTWKSLGDHDKAPFMRTYQANKAVYTAEFEKYKASGKLEAWKRDPSRPKRPLTGYMRYAKEWRARHGSGLKVTEVTKKASVAWKSLPEDQQAIYNNAYKNEKAKYDAAMADYKASGKEQAFKEKTGLAAAEQKVAEKKMKMKMKAAAVVTRKGSDENEEDEGREGSEGASIAERSGKATVEARRPR
;
A
#
# COMPACT_ATOMS: atom_id res chain seq x y z
N MET A 1 54.84 27.53 -59.63
CA MET A 1 55.51 27.03 -58.41
C MET A 1 55.22 25.54 -58.32
N PHE A 2 56.31 24.76 -58.34
CA PHE A 2 56.47 23.30 -58.14
C PHE A 2 55.66 22.77 -56.94
N SER A 3 55.17 21.53 -56.78
CA SER A 3 55.50 20.15 -57.21
C SER A 3 54.18 19.36 -57.38
N VAL A 4 53.89 18.42 -58.30
CA VAL A 4 54.47 17.13 -58.74
C VAL A 4 54.61 16.03 -57.65
N ILE A 5 54.04 14.84 -57.97
CA ILE A 5 54.42 13.44 -57.60
C ILE A 5 53.65 12.71 -56.45
N ALA A 6 52.61 11.98 -56.86
CA ALA A 6 52.40 10.50 -56.83
C ALA A 6 52.39 9.64 -55.51
N PRO A 7 51.71 8.46 -55.53
CA PRO A 7 51.26 7.64 -54.38
C PRO A 7 52.14 6.38 -54.09
N PRO A 8 51.85 5.58 -53.04
CA PRO A 8 51.31 4.20 -53.22
C PRO A 8 50.32 3.80 -52.08
N SER A 9 49.24 3.02 -52.25
CA SER A 9 49.05 1.61 -52.67
C SER A 9 49.75 0.54 -51.81
N MET A 10 48.96 -0.49 -51.43
CA MET A 10 49.33 -1.82 -50.89
C MET A 10 49.63 -1.87 -49.37
N GLN A 11 49.17 -2.81 -48.53
CA GLN A 11 48.70 -4.20 -48.61
C GLN A 11 47.72 -4.43 -47.43
N SER A 12 46.53 -5.04 -47.55
CA SER A 12 46.22 -6.48 -47.69
C SER A 12 46.46 -7.30 -46.41
N VAL A 13 45.68 -8.39 -46.25
CA VAL A 13 45.94 -9.58 -45.39
C VAL A 13 45.52 -9.41 -43.90
N LEU A 14 44.69 -10.22 -43.21
CA LEU A 14 44.07 -11.55 -43.41
C LEU A 14 43.08 -11.85 -42.26
N ARG A 15 42.13 -12.77 -42.53
CA ARG A 15 41.53 -13.79 -41.62
C ARG A 15 40.56 -13.30 -40.53
N GLY A 16 39.43 -13.94 -40.27
CA GLY A 16 38.91 -15.21 -40.78
C GLY A 16 37.72 -15.68 -39.94
N LEU A 17 36.97 -16.62 -40.54
CA LEU A 17 36.13 -17.64 -39.92
C LEU A 17 34.91 -17.19 -39.09
N ARG A 18 33.77 -17.17 -39.77
CA ARG A 18 32.51 -17.67 -39.22
C ARG A 18 32.69 -19.16 -38.92
N SER A 19 32.84 -19.52 -37.65
CA SER A 19 32.77 -20.91 -37.19
C SER A 19 31.46 -21.10 -36.44
N SER A 20 30.51 -21.70 -37.14
CA SER A 20 29.38 -22.42 -36.55
C SER A 20 29.90 -23.51 -35.63
N GLN A 21 29.84 -23.28 -34.32
CA GLN A 21 29.84 -24.35 -33.34
C GLN A 21 28.43 -24.54 -32.83
N LEU A 22 27.80 -25.60 -33.35
CA LEU A 22 26.75 -26.34 -32.69
C LEU A 22 27.32 -26.87 -31.36
N TYR A 23 26.72 -26.47 -30.24
CA TYR A 23 26.75 -27.27 -29.03
C TYR A 23 25.32 -27.57 -28.60
N SER A 24 24.96 -28.82 -28.85
CA SER A 24 23.94 -29.56 -28.12
C SER A 24 24.27 -29.51 -26.62
N LEU A 25 23.40 -28.86 -25.85
CA LEU A 25 23.25 -29.13 -24.42
C LEU A 25 21.76 -29.29 -24.11
N SER A 26 21.37 -30.57 -24.14
CA SER A 26 20.55 -31.23 -23.13
C SER A 26 19.46 -30.36 -22.49
N GLY A 27 18.23 -30.60 -22.93
CA GLY A 27 17.05 -30.28 -22.14
C GLY A 27 17.09 -31.01 -20.81
N ALA A 28 17.57 -30.33 -19.77
CA ALA A 28 17.26 -30.66 -18.40
C ALA A 28 15.85 -30.15 -18.12
N SER A 29 14.87 -31.05 -18.28
CA SER A 29 13.57 -30.93 -17.65
C SER A 29 13.78 -30.83 -16.14
N CYS A 30 13.85 -29.61 -15.62
CA CYS A 30 13.63 -29.37 -14.21
C CYS A 30 12.13 -29.52 -13.96
N GLY A 31 11.73 -30.76 -13.65
CA GLY A 31 10.48 -31.02 -12.95
C GLY A 31 10.55 -30.35 -11.59
N ALA A 32 10.18 -29.07 -11.54
CA ALA A 32 9.89 -28.39 -10.29
C ALA A 32 8.68 -29.10 -9.67
N PRO A 33 8.78 -29.65 -8.45
CA PRO A 33 7.63 -30.26 -7.79
C PRO A 33 6.52 -29.22 -7.68
N ALA A 34 5.37 -29.55 -8.26
CA ALA A 34 4.15 -28.80 -8.11
C ALA A 34 3.74 -28.84 -6.63
N GLY A 35 4.04 -27.76 -5.91
CA GLY A 35 3.62 -27.60 -4.52
C GLY A 35 4.78 -27.18 -3.63
N LEU A 36 5.16 -25.90 -3.71
CA LEU A 36 5.58 -25.08 -2.57
C LEU A 36 5.87 -23.65 -3.06
N PHE A 37 4.91 -23.04 -3.76
CA PHE A 37 4.84 -21.59 -3.66
C PHE A 37 4.21 -21.34 -2.29
N PRO A 38 4.92 -20.76 -1.30
CA PRO A 38 4.23 -20.26 -0.13
C PRO A 38 3.11 -19.38 -0.68
N VAL A 39 1.86 -19.75 -0.37
CA VAL A 39 0.74 -18.85 -0.59
C VAL A 39 1.11 -17.64 0.24
N ALA A 40 1.74 -16.65 -0.40
CA ALA A 40 1.93 -15.35 0.16
C ALA A 40 0.50 -14.87 0.33
N THR A 41 -0.06 -15.12 1.51
CA THR A 41 -1.27 -14.47 1.97
C THR A 41 -0.97 -13.01 1.74
N ARG A 42 -1.58 -12.43 0.72
CA ARG A 42 -1.57 -10.99 0.51
C ARG A 42 -2.14 -10.45 1.79
N GLU A 43 -1.27 -10.08 2.72
CA GLU A 43 -1.68 -9.34 3.88
C GLU A 43 -2.27 -8.06 3.30
N PHE A 44 -3.60 -8.02 3.21
CA PHE A 44 -4.31 -6.81 2.86
C PHE A 44 -3.85 -5.80 3.89
N SER A 45 -2.97 -4.89 3.49
CA SER A 45 -2.34 -3.92 4.36
C SER A 45 -3.43 -3.22 5.19
N THR A 46 -3.62 -3.65 6.43
CA THR A 46 -4.65 -3.18 7.36
C THR A 46 -4.29 -1.81 7.95
N LYS A 47 -3.53 -1.00 7.20
CA LYS A 47 -3.12 0.34 7.61
C LYS A 47 -4.36 1.17 7.89
N LEU A 48 -4.55 1.49 9.17
CA LEU A 48 -5.60 2.40 9.61
C LEU A 48 -5.44 3.73 8.85
N LYS A 49 -6.54 4.19 8.24
CA LYS A 49 -6.57 5.51 7.61
C LYS A 49 -6.30 6.57 8.69
N PRO A 50 -5.50 7.61 8.39
CA PRO A 50 -5.27 8.69 9.33
C PRO A 50 -6.60 9.35 9.68
N ALA A 51 -6.71 9.83 10.93
CA ALA A 51 -7.92 10.50 11.37
C ALA A 51 -8.13 11.81 10.59
N ARG A 52 -9.39 12.12 10.33
CA ARG A 52 -9.82 13.37 9.69
C ARG A 52 -10.45 14.25 10.76
N ASP A 53 -10.32 15.56 10.56
CA ASP A 53 -11.00 16.56 11.39
C ASP A 53 -12.50 16.22 11.52
N PRO A 54 -13.05 16.12 12.74
CA PRO A 54 -14.47 15.90 12.97
C PRO A 54 -15.38 16.97 12.36
N GLU A 55 -14.92 18.22 12.32
CA GLU A 55 -15.68 19.38 11.82
C GLU A 55 -15.58 19.52 10.29
N ARG A 56 -14.71 18.74 9.63
CA ARG A 56 -14.61 18.77 8.18
C ARG A 56 -15.94 18.30 7.57
N PRO A 57 -16.58 19.13 6.71
CA PRO A 57 -17.80 18.73 6.02
C PRO A 57 -17.63 17.39 5.31
N LYS A 58 -18.63 16.52 5.45
CA LYS A 58 -18.63 15.19 4.81
C LYS A 58 -19.06 15.33 3.36
N LEU A 59 -18.45 14.52 2.50
CA LEU A 59 -18.85 14.47 1.09
C LEU A 59 -20.30 13.99 0.97
N PRO A 60 -21.10 14.57 0.06
CA PRO A 60 -22.45 14.11 -0.19
C PRO A 60 -22.43 12.71 -0.83
N LEU A 61 -23.48 11.93 -0.59
CA LEU A 61 -23.63 10.61 -1.19
C LEU A 61 -23.75 10.73 -2.70
N THR A 62 -22.99 9.91 -3.43
CA THR A 62 -23.08 9.83 -4.89
C THR A 62 -24.48 9.36 -5.32
N PRO A 63 -24.93 9.64 -6.56
CA PRO A 63 -26.25 9.25 -7.07
C PRO A 63 -26.58 7.76 -6.85
N TYR A 64 -25.63 6.86 -7.13
CA TYR A 64 -25.80 5.42 -6.90
C TYR A 64 -25.97 5.07 -5.42
N MET A 65 -25.28 5.76 -4.51
CA MET A 65 -25.41 5.50 -3.07
C MET A 65 -26.77 6.00 -2.54
N LEU A 66 -27.29 7.10 -3.07
CA LEU A 66 -28.65 7.57 -2.80
C LEU A 66 -29.68 6.54 -3.28
N TYR A 67 -29.48 6.00 -4.49
CA TYR A 67 -30.28 4.90 -5.00
C TYR A 67 -30.21 3.65 -4.11
N LEU A 68 -29.01 3.24 -3.68
CA LEU A 68 -28.84 2.11 -2.77
C LEU A 68 -29.55 2.33 -1.42
N HIS A 69 -29.55 3.55 -0.90
CA HIS A 69 -30.31 3.87 0.31
C HIS A 69 -31.80 3.61 0.11
N GLN A 70 -32.38 4.04 -1.01
CA GLN A 70 -33.78 3.80 -1.36
C GLN A 70 -34.06 2.32 -1.61
N PHE A 71 -33.22 1.65 -2.40
CA PHE A 71 -33.38 0.23 -2.75
C PHE A 71 -33.33 -0.68 -1.52
N ARG A 72 -32.52 -0.32 -0.50
CA ARG A 72 -32.44 -1.04 0.77
C ARG A 72 -33.62 -0.80 1.71
N GLN A 73 -34.43 0.25 1.52
CA GLN A 73 -35.66 0.44 2.30
C GLN A 73 -36.73 -0.57 1.88
N SER A 74 -36.74 -0.98 0.61
CA SER A 74 -37.68 -1.95 0.05
C SER A 74 -36.93 -3.11 -0.61
N PRO A 75 -36.18 -3.92 0.15
CA PRO A 75 -35.45 -5.03 -0.43
C PRO A 75 -36.44 -6.08 -0.94
N PRO A 76 -36.16 -6.74 -2.07
CA PRO A 76 -36.94 -7.90 -2.49
C PRO A 76 -36.90 -8.97 -1.39
N ALA A 77 -38.08 -9.52 -1.06
CA ALA A 77 -38.24 -10.46 0.05
C ALA A 77 -37.40 -11.73 -0.14
N GLY A 78 -36.77 -12.20 0.94
CA GLY A 78 -36.03 -13.46 0.97
C GLY A 78 -34.58 -13.42 0.46
N MET A 79 -34.06 -12.28 0.03
CA MET A 79 -32.67 -12.16 -0.46
C MET A 79 -31.66 -11.79 0.64
N ASN A 80 -30.46 -12.37 0.58
CA ASN A 80 -29.34 -11.97 1.43
C ASN A 80 -28.89 -10.53 1.10
N GLY A 81 -28.41 -9.76 2.08
CA GLY A 81 -27.90 -8.39 1.86
C GLY A 81 -26.82 -8.27 0.77
N LEU A 82 -26.01 -9.31 0.55
CA LEU A 82 -25.06 -9.34 -0.58
C LEU A 82 -25.76 -9.53 -1.94
N GLU A 83 -26.81 -10.32 -1.99
CA GLU A 83 -27.63 -10.53 -3.19
C GLU A 83 -28.43 -9.28 -3.54
N VAL A 84 -29.00 -8.61 -2.52
CA VAL A 84 -29.65 -7.29 -2.66
C VAL A 84 -28.69 -6.26 -3.24
N LEU A 85 -27.42 -6.22 -2.79
CA LEU A 85 -26.45 -5.28 -3.35
C LEU A 85 -26.05 -5.63 -4.79
N ARG A 86 -25.96 -6.93 -5.12
CA ARG A 86 -25.66 -7.39 -6.48
C ARG A 86 -26.79 -7.05 -7.45
N SER A 87 -28.04 -7.32 -7.06
CA SER A 87 -29.22 -6.99 -7.87
C SER A 87 -29.38 -5.48 -8.04
N ALA A 88 -29.18 -4.69 -6.97
CA ALA A 88 -29.19 -3.23 -7.03
C ALA A 88 -28.15 -2.65 -8.02
N GLY A 89 -26.97 -3.29 -8.13
CA GLY A 89 -25.96 -2.90 -9.11
C GLY A 89 -26.41 -3.16 -10.55
N GLN A 90 -27.08 -4.29 -10.80
CA GLN A 90 -27.61 -4.66 -12.12
C GLN A 90 -28.78 -3.76 -12.52
N THR A 91 -29.70 -3.47 -11.60
CA THR A 91 -30.82 -2.55 -11.83
C THR A 91 -30.31 -1.15 -12.12
N TRP A 92 -29.39 -0.60 -11.32
CA TRP A 92 -28.80 0.72 -11.57
C TRP A 92 -28.10 0.83 -12.93
N LYS A 93 -27.41 -0.23 -13.36
CA LYS A 93 -26.78 -0.27 -14.69
C LYS A 93 -27.82 -0.23 -15.81
N SER A 94 -28.97 -0.86 -15.61
CA SER A 94 -30.07 -0.96 -16.59
C SER A 94 -31.03 0.24 -16.57
N LEU A 95 -31.04 1.04 -15.49
CA LEU A 95 -31.85 2.27 -15.41
C LEU A 95 -31.43 3.29 -16.49
N GLY A 96 -32.41 3.93 -17.12
CA GLY A 96 -32.19 5.01 -18.06
C GLY A 96 -31.77 6.31 -17.38
N ASP A 97 -31.35 7.29 -18.18
CA ASP A 97 -30.92 8.60 -17.66
C ASP A 97 -32.06 9.35 -16.97
N HIS A 98 -33.29 9.16 -17.44
CA HIS A 98 -34.49 9.75 -16.83
C HIS A 98 -34.70 9.27 -15.39
N ASP A 99 -34.56 7.96 -15.13
CA ASP A 99 -34.75 7.40 -13.79
C ASP A 99 -33.57 7.73 -12.86
N LYS A 100 -32.39 7.96 -13.43
CA LYS A 100 -31.20 8.43 -12.72
C LYS A 100 -31.25 9.93 -12.42
N ALA A 101 -31.97 10.71 -13.22
CA ALA A 101 -32.07 12.16 -13.10
C ALA A 101 -32.43 12.68 -11.69
N PRO A 102 -33.41 12.13 -10.95
CA PRO A 102 -33.69 12.58 -9.59
C PRO A 102 -32.50 12.38 -8.63
N PHE A 103 -31.78 11.26 -8.74
CA PHE A 103 -30.57 10.99 -7.94
C PHE A 103 -29.41 11.90 -8.32
N MET A 104 -29.28 12.23 -9.61
CA MET A 104 -28.30 13.19 -10.09
C MET A 104 -28.59 14.61 -9.59
N ARG A 105 -29.86 15.05 -9.65
CA ARG A 105 -30.30 16.37 -9.18
C ARG A 105 -30.09 16.53 -7.69
N THR A 106 -30.49 15.54 -6.90
CA THR A 106 -30.27 15.54 -5.44
C THR A 106 -28.77 15.55 -5.10
N TYR A 107 -27.94 14.76 -5.80
CA TYR A 107 -26.49 14.82 -5.63
C TYR A 107 -25.91 16.20 -5.96
N GLN A 108 -26.32 16.82 -7.07
CA GLN A 108 -25.82 18.14 -7.47
C GLN A 108 -26.20 19.21 -6.45
N ALA A 109 -27.44 19.22 -5.96
CA ALA A 109 -27.88 20.11 -4.90
C ALA A 109 -27.04 19.93 -3.61
N ASN A 110 -26.88 18.68 -3.16
CA ASN A 110 -26.08 18.37 -1.97
C ASN A 110 -24.59 18.70 -2.17
N LYS A 111 -24.08 18.55 -3.40
CA LYS A 111 -22.71 18.94 -3.76
C LYS A 111 -22.51 20.45 -3.70
N ALA A 112 -23.49 21.24 -4.15
CA ALA A 112 -23.43 22.69 -4.05
C ALA A 112 -23.38 23.15 -2.59
N VAL A 113 -24.24 22.59 -1.73
CA VAL A 113 -24.22 22.84 -0.27
C VAL A 113 -22.87 22.47 0.33
N TYR A 114 -22.39 21.25 0.04
CA TYR A 114 -21.07 20.80 0.50
C TYR A 114 -19.94 21.73 0.05
N THR A 115 -19.93 22.18 -1.21
CA THR A 115 -18.89 23.08 -1.69
C THR A 115 -18.91 24.41 -0.95
N ALA A 116 -20.10 24.98 -0.69
CA ALA A 116 -20.23 26.22 0.08
C ALA A 116 -19.77 26.05 1.55
N GLU A 117 -20.17 24.95 2.20
CA GLU A 117 -19.73 24.62 3.56
C GLU A 117 -18.22 24.37 3.64
N PHE A 118 -17.66 23.68 2.64
CA PHE A 118 -16.24 23.37 2.59
C PHE A 118 -15.38 24.61 2.36
N GLU A 119 -15.83 25.56 1.54
CA GLU A 119 -15.17 26.86 1.39
C GLU A 119 -15.23 27.67 2.69
N LYS A 120 -16.37 27.69 3.40
CA LYS A 120 -16.45 28.30 4.75
C LYS A 120 -15.49 27.64 5.74
N TYR A 121 -15.39 26.32 5.72
CA TYR A 121 -14.44 25.57 6.55
C TYR A 121 -12.98 25.90 6.22
N LYS A 122 -12.62 26.05 4.94
CA LYS A 122 -11.29 26.54 4.53
C LYS A 122 -11.04 27.96 5.02
N ALA A 123 -11.97 28.87 4.77
CA ALA A 123 -11.87 30.28 5.13
C ALA A 123 -11.73 30.49 6.65
N SER A 124 -12.32 29.61 7.47
CA SER A 124 -12.18 29.64 8.93
C SER A 124 -10.75 29.31 9.43
N GLY A 125 -9.84 28.89 8.55
CA GLY A 125 -8.47 28.50 8.91
C GLY A 125 -8.38 27.14 9.61
N LYS A 126 -9.50 26.50 9.95
CA LYS A 126 -9.56 25.19 10.60
C LYS A 126 -8.84 24.09 9.80
N LEU A 127 -8.95 24.12 8.47
CA LEU A 127 -8.23 23.17 7.62
C LEU A 127 -6.70 23.28 7.78
N GLU A 128 -6.16 24.50 7.80
CA GLU A 128 -4.73 24.72 7.95
C GLU A 128 -4.28 24.44 9.38
N ALA A 129 -5.09 24.84 10.37
CA ALA A 129 -4.90 24.48 11.76
C ALA A 129 -4.90 22.97 11.97
N TRP A 130 -5.73 22.17 11.29
CA TRP A 130 -5.69 20.71 11.39
C TRP A 130 -4.44 20.11 10.71
N LYS A 131 -3.95 20.72 9.63
CA LYS A 131 -2.78 20.22 8.89
C LYS A 131 -1.48 20.41 9.66
N ARG A 132 -1.29 21.57 10.28
CA ARG A 132 -0.04 21.91 10.96
C ARG A 132 -0.22 23.05 11.96
N ASP A 133 0.39 22.90 13.13
CA ASP A 133 0.52 24.01 14.08
C ASP A 133 1.39 25.14 13.53
N PRO A 134 0.88 26.38 13.46
CA PRO A 134 1.67 27.57 13.09
C PRO A 134 2.89 27.81 13.98
N SER A 135 2.80 27.50 15.27
CA SER A 135 3.87 27.71 16.26
C SER A 135 4.94 26.60 16.24
N ARG A 136 4.70 25.50 15.53
CA ARG A 136 5.67 24.41 15.39
C ARG A 136 6.84 24.84 14.50
N PRO A 137 8.09 24.84 15.01
CA PRO A 137 9.27 25.17 14.21
C PRO A 137 9.33 24.40 12.89
N LYS A 138 9.77 25.06 11.81
CA LYS A 138 9.91 24.43 10.49
C LYS A 138 11.25 23.74 10.39
N ARG A 139 11.28 22.53 9.82
CA ARG A 139 12.52 21.81 9.57
C ARG A 139 13.41 22.61 8.61
N PRO A 140 14.72 22.73 8.88
CA PRO A 140 15.63 23.42 7.99
C PRO A 140 15.83 22.64 6.70
N LEU A 141 16.18 23.35 5.62
CA LEU A 141 16.46 22.73 4.33
C LEU A 141 17.79 21.97 4.41
N THR A 142 17.78 20.71 3.95
CA THR A 142 18.99 19.88 3.80
C THR A 142 19.95 20.50 2.79
N GLY A 143 21.22 20.10 2.81
CA GLY A 143 22.25 20.64 1.91
C GLY A 143 21.83 20.55 0.44
N TYR A 144 21.41 19.37 -0.01
CA TYR A 144 20.85 19.17 -1.35
C TYR A 144 19.64 20.07 -1.64
N MET A 145 18.71 20.27 -0.71
CA MET A 145 17.51 21.09 -0.95
C MET A 145 17.85 22.58 -1.12
N ARG A 146 18.90 23.06 -0.46
CA ARG A 146 19.44 24.42 -0.67
C ARG A 146 20.05 24.54 -2.06
N TYR A 147 20.95 23.62 -2.39
CA TYR A 147 21.56 23.55 -3.71
C TYR A 147 20.50 23.45 -4.82
N ALA A 148 19.53 22.56 -4.67
CA ALA A 148 18.46 22.38 -5.66
C ALA A 148 17.58 23.64 -5.79
N LYS A 149 17.43 24.45 -4.73
CA LYS A 149 16.73 25.75 -4.81
C LYS A 149 17.52 26.74 -5.65
N GLU A 150 18.82 26.87 -5.41
CA GLU A 150 19.72 27.75 -6.19
C GLU A 150 19.84 27.28 -7.64
N TRP A 151 20.00 25.97 -7.84
CA TRP A 151 20.09 25.36 -9.16
C TRP A 151 18.81 25.55 -9.96
N ARG A 152 17.63 25.38 -9.33
CA ARG A 152 16.32 25.69 -9.94
C ARG A 152 16.19 27.17 -10.31
N ALA A 153 16.70 28.09 -9.50
CA ALA A 153 16.65 29.52 -9.83
C ALA A 153 17.50 29.86 -11.06
N ARG A 154 18.63 29.17 -11.25
CA ARG A 154 19.56 29.40 -12.38
C ARG A 154 19.18 28.67 -13.66
N HIS A 155 18.59 27.47 -13.55
CA HIS A 155 18.36 26.57 -14.70
C HIS A 155 16.88 26.18 -14.87
N GLY A 156 15.98 26.76 -14.08
CA GLY A 156 14.57 26.36 -14.06
C GLY A 156 13.67 27.13 -15.01
N SER A 157 14.16 28.16 -15.72
CA SER A 157 13.36 28.88 -16.70
C SER A 157 13.03 27.97 -17.90
N GLY A 158 11.75 27.87 -18.24
CA GLY A 158 11.26 27.13 -19.42
C GLY A 158 11.21 25.60 -19.31
N LEU A 159 11.77 25.00 -18.25
CA LEU A 159 11.78 23.54 -18.05
C LEU A 159 10.72 23.09 -17.05
N LYS A 160 10.15 21.90 -17.28
CA LYS A 160 9.23 21.27 -16.33
C LYS A 160 9.97 20.97 -15.03
N VAL A 161 9.36 21.28 -13.88
CA VAL A 161 9.96 21.11 -12.52
C VAL A 161 10.58 19.71 -12.32
N THR A 162 9.96 18.67 -12.90
CA THR A 162 10.47 17.29 -12.84
C THR A 162 11.82 17.12 -13.52
N GLU A 163 12.06 17.78 -14.65
CA GLU A 163 13.32 17.72 -15.39
C GLU A 163 14.41 18.52 -14.69
N VAL A 164 14.06 19.71 -14.20
CA VAL A 164 14.96 20.58 -13.44
C VAL A 164 15.46 19.85 -12.18
N THR A 165 14.57 19.15 -11.48
CA THR A 165 14.96 18.38 -10.28
C THR A 165 15.85 17.18 -10.61
N LYS A 166 15.60 16.47 -11.73
CA LYS A 166 16.47 15.37 -12.18
C LYS A 166 17.88 15.87 -12.48
N LYS A 167 18.00 16.95 -13.27
CA LYS A 167 19.29 17.56 -13.61
C LYS A 167 20.03 18.07 -12.36
N ALA A 168 19.32 18.73 -11.43
CA ALA A 168 19.89 19.15 -10.14
C ALA A 168 20.44 17.96 -9.33
N SER A 169 19.74 16.82 -9.32
CA SER A 169 20.21 15.63 -8.58
C SER A 169 21.48 15.03 -9.16
N VAL A 170 21.65 15.03 -10.49
CA VAL A 170 22.87 14.57 -11.16
C VAL A 170 24.02 15.53 -10.90
N ALA A 171 23.75 16.83 -11.00
CA ALA A 171 24.74 17.87 -10.73
C ALA A 171 25.21 17.86 -9.26
N TRP A 172 24.31 17.62 -8.31
CA TRP A 172 24.66 17.43 -6.89
C TRP A 172 25.59 16.24 -6.66
N LYS A 173 25.29 15.08 -7.27
CA LYS A 173 26.14 13.89 -7.14
C LYS A 173 27.52 14.06 -7.77
N SER A 174 27.64 14.96 -8.74
CA SER A 174 28.89 15.26 -9.44
C SER A 174 29.68 16.40 -8.79
N LEU A 175 29.12 17.09 -7.78
CA LEU A 175 29.83 18.14 -7.04
C LEU A 175 30.92 17.52 -6.15
N PRO A 176 32.08 18.18 -6.02
CA PRO A 176 33.11 17.75 -5.09
C PRO A 176 32.60 17.81 -3.64
N GLU A 177 33.10 16.91 -2.81
CA GLU A 177 32.65 16.77 -1.42
C GLU A 177 32.82 18.07 -0.63
N ASP A 178 33.87 18.86 -0.91
CA ASP A 178 34.09 20.16 -0.25
C ASP A 178 32.95 21.15 -0.51
N GLN A 179 32.43 21.20 -1.74
CA GLN A 179 31.30 22.05 -2.09
C GLN A 179 30.00 21.52 -1.46
N GLN A 180 29.81 20.20 -1.46
CA GLN A 180 28.68 19.59 -0.75
C GLN A 180 28.75 19.85 0.76
N ALA A 181 29.95 19.85 1.35
CA ALA A 181 30.21 20.08 2.76
C ALA A 181 29.79 21.48 3.20
N ILE A 182 29.96 22.52 2.37
CA ILE A 182 29.47 23.89 2.67
C ILE A 182 27.96 23.85 2.93
N TYR A 183 27.19 23.25 2.02
CA TYR A 183 25.73 23.14 2.16
C TYR A 183 25.31 22.20 3.30
N ASN A 184 26.03 21.09 3.51
CA ASN A 184 25.75 20.13 4.57
C ASN A 184 26.06 20.71 5.96
N ASN A 185 27.15 21.47 6.12
CA ASN A 185 27.51 22.14 7.36
C ASN A 185 26.52 23.26 7.70
N ALA A 186 26.07 24.03 6.70
CA ALA A 186 24.97 24.99 6.88
C ALA A 186 23.69 24.30 7.40
N TYR A 187 23.35 23.12 6.85
CA TYR A 187 22.23 22.32 7.35
C TYR A 187 22.45 21.83 8.79
N LYS A 188 23.64 21.33 9.14
CA LYS A 188 23.96 20.87 10.51
C LYS A 188 23.76 22.00 11.53
N ASN A 189 24.25 23.20 11.22
CA ASN A 189 24.13 24.37 12.09
C ASN A 189 22.67 24.78 12.30
N GLU A 190 21.88 24.84 11.23
CA GLU A 190 20.44 25.16 11.36
C GLU A 190 19.63 24.03 11.99
N LYS A 191 20.04 22.77 11.79
CA LYS A 191 19.42 21.61 12.44
C LYS A 191 19.58 21.68 13.95
N ALA A 192 20.76 22.06 14.44
CA ALA A 192 20.98 22.25 15.88
C ALA A 192 20.04 23.32 16.46
N LYS A 193 19.87 24.46 15.77
CA LYS A 193 18.90 25.51 16.16
C LYS A 193 17.46 25.01 16.14
N TYR A 194 17.09 24.22 15.13
CA TYR A 194 15.77 23.61 15.02
C TYR A 194 15.50 22.59 16.13
N ASP A 195 16.47 21.76 16.46
CA ASP A 195 16.35 20.75 17.50
C ASP A 195 16.17 21.39 18.88
N ALA A 196 16.90 22.47 19.18
CA ALA A 196 16.70 23.28 20.38
C ALA A 196 15.29 23.91 20.41
N ALA A 197 14.89 24.61 19.34
CA ALA A 197 13.56 25.22 19.26
C ALA A 197 12.41 24.19 19.33
N MET A 198 12.62 22.99 18.79
CA MET A 198 11.65 21.89 18.90
C MET A 198 11.59 21.31 20.32
N ALA A 199 12.70 21.27 21.05
CA ALA A 199 12.72 20.87 22.44
C ALA A 199 11.93 21.88 23.29
N ASP A 200 12.15 23.17 23.11
CA ASP A 200 11.40 24.24 23.80
C ASP A 200 9.90 24.20 23.45
N TYR A 201 9.56 23.96 22.18
CA TYR A 201 8.18 23.82 21.73
C TYR A 201 7.47 22.61 22.38
N LYS A 202 8.17 21.50 22.55
CA LYS A 202 7.64 20.32 23.26
C LYS A 202 7.53 20.56 24.76
N ALA A 203 8.56 21.15 25.37
CA ALA A 203 8.63 21.43 26.80
C ALA A 203 7.57 22.46 27.24
N SER A 204 7.29 23.45 26.39
CA SER A 204 6.26 24.46 26.65
C SER A 204 4.81 23.96 26.61
N GLY A 205 4.58 22.66 26.33
CA GLY A 205 3.23 22.08 26.27
C GLY A 205 2.38 22.55 25.08
N LYS A 206 2.91 23.43 24.24
CA LYS A 206 2.21 24.00 23.06
C LYS A 206 1.75 22.91 22.09
N GLU A 207 2.54 21.85 21.92
CA GLU A 207 2.15 20.69 21.09
C GLU A 207 0.91 19.99 21.63
N GLN A 208 0.82 19.79 22.95
CA GLN A 208 -0.31 19.13 23.59
C GLN A 208 -1.56 20.01 23.54
N ALA A 209 -1.43 21.28 23.94
CA ALA A 209 -2.52 22.26 23.86
C ALA A 209 -3.07 22.41 22.43
N PHE A 210 -2.20 22.39 21.42
CA PHE A 210 -2.61 22.40 20.03
C PHE A 210 -3.36 21.12 19.63
N LYS A 211 -2.85 19.95 20.01
CA LYS A 211 -3.51 18.67 19.72
C LYS A 211 -4.88 18.56 20.39
N GLU A 212 -5.04 19.12 21.58
CA GLU A 212 -6.33 19.19 22.28
C GLU A 212 -7.28 20.16 21.57
N LYS A 213 -6.84 21.40 21.30
CA LYS A 213 -7.66 22.41 20.62
C LYS A 213 -8.14 21.97 19.24
N THR A 214 -7.29 21.29 18.49
CA THR A 214 -7.63 20.80 17.15
C THR A 214 -8.40 19.49 17.17
N GLY A 215 -8.49 18.79 18.31
CA GLY A 215 -9.09 17.46 18.40
C GLY A 215 -8.19 16.33 17.87
N LEU A 216 -6.94 16.62 17.48
CA LEU A 216 -5.95 15.61 17.09
C LEU A 216 -5.67 14.61 18.21
N ALA A 217 -5.66 15.03 19.48
CA ALA A 217 -5.43 14.14 20.62
C ALA A 217 -6.51 13.05 20.73
N ALA A 218 -7.79 13.44 20.70
CA ALA A 218 -8.92 12.51 20.70
C ALA A 218 -8.92 11.61 19.45
N ALA A 219 -8.45 12.14 18.32
CA ALA A 219 -8.32 11.40 17.08
C ALA A 219 -7.19 10.34 17.13
N GLU A 220 -6.03 10.69 17.70
CA GLU A 220 -4.91 9.77 17.96
C GLU A 220 -5.33 8.66 18.93
N GLN A 221 -6.04 8.99 20.00
CA GLN A 221 -6.60 8.00 20.94
C GLN A 221 -7.54 7.01 20.26
N LYS A 222 -8.48 7.48 19.43
CA LYS A 222 -9.39 6.62 18.66
C LYS A 222 -8.64 5.70 17.68
N VAL A 223 -7.57 6.17 17.07
CA VAL A 223 -6.73 5.34 16.18
C VAL A 223 -5.96 4.30 16.99
N ALA A 224 -5.42 4.67 18.15
CA ALA A 224 -4.74 3.75 19.06
C ALA A 224 -5.68 2.67 19.58
N GLU A 225 -6.88 3.03 20.02
CA GLU A 225 -7.92 2.11 20.47
C GLU A 225 -8.32 1.14 19.35
N LYS A 226 -8.54 1.62 18.12
CA LYS A 226 -8.82 0.77 16.96
C LYS A 226 -7.65 -0.17 16.65
N LYS A 227 -6.42 0.30 16.78
CA LYS A 227 -5.21 -0.53 16.58
C LYS A 227 -5.12 -1.62 17.63
N MET A 228 -5.40 -1.31 18.89
CA MET A 228 -5.45 -2.29 19.98
C MET A 228 -6.56 -3.32 19.74
N LYS A 229 -7.78 -2.87 19.41
CA LYS A 229 -8.90 -3.77 19.05
C LYS A 229 -8.57 -4.67 17.85
N MET A 230 -7.90 -4.14 16.82
CA MET A 230 -7.46 -4.97 15.69
C MET A 230 -6.40 -5.98 16.09
N LYS A 231 -5.41 -5.59 16.92
CA LYS A 231 -4.41 -6.53 17.45
C LYS A 231 -5.06 -7.62 18.30
N MET A 232 -5.99 -7.28 19.18
CA MET A 232 -6.72 -8.26 20.00
C MET A 232 -7.55 -9.22 19.14
N LYS A 233 -8.24 -8.72 18.11
CA LYS A 233 -8.96 -9.58 17.16
C LYS A 233 -8.03 -10.49 16.37
N ALA A 234 -6.88 -9.98 15.92
CA ALA A 234 -5.88 -10.79 15.23
C ALA A 234 -5.33 -11.89 16.16
N ALA A 235 -5.00 -11.55 17.41
CA ALA A 235 -4.55 -12.52 18.41
C ALA A 235 -5.64 -13.58 18.69
N ALA A 236 -6.90 -13.19 18.83
CA ALA A 236 -8.01 -14.12 19.04
C ALA A 236 -8.27 -15.06 17.84
N VAL A 237 -8.00 -14.62 16.61
CA VAL A 237 -8.07 -15.48 15.42
C VAL A 237 -6.91 -16.47 15.39
N VAL A 238 -5.70 -16.05 15.80
CA VAL A 238 -4.54 -16.93 15.91
C VAL A 238 -4.76 -18.01 16.97
N THR A 239 -5.31 -17.66 18.14
CA THR A 239 -5.57 -18.64 19.20
C THR A 239 -6.67 -19.64 18.85
N ARG A 240 -7.68 -19.26 18.05
CA ARG A 240 -8.71 -20.20 17.57
C ARG A 240 -8.20 -21.17 16.51
N LYS A 241 -7.23 -20.74 15.69
CA LYS A 241 -6.64 -21.61 14.68
C LYS A 241 -5.65 -22.63 15.27
N GLY A 242 -4.97 -22.28 16.36
CA GLY A 242 -4.11 -23.21 17.10
C GLY A 242 -4.86 -24.24 17.96
N SER A 243 -6.15 -24.04 18.25
CA SER A 243 -6.97 -25.04 18.95
C SER A 243 -7.64 -26.05 18.01
N ASP A 244 -7.95 -25.66 16.77
CA ASP A 244 -8.49 -26.58 15.74
C ASP A 244 -7.43 -27.58 15.21
N GLU A 245 -6.13 -27.28 15.37
CA GLU A 245 -5.03 -28.17 14.93
C GLU A 245 -4.59 -29.17 16.02
N ASN A 246 -5.19 -29.14 17.22
CA ASN A 246 -4.82 -29.99 18.38
C ASN A 246 -5.91 -31.02 18.76
N GLU A 247 -6.96 -31.17 17.96
CA GLU A 247 -8.08 -32.10 18.20
C GLU A 247 -8.10 -33.31 17.23
N GLU A 248 -7.01 -33.61 16.52
CA GLU A 248 -6.91 -34.78 15.62
C GLU A 248 -5.96 -35.91 16.06
N ASP A 249 -5.31 -35.87 17.24
CA ASP A 249 -4.33 -36.90 17.63
C ASP A 249 -4.46 -37.42 19.08
N GLU A 250 -5.66 -37.83 19.50
CA GLU A 250 -5.83 -38.73 20.66
C GLU A 250 -6.81 -39.87 20.35
N GLY A 251 -6.50 -40.67 19.32
CA GLY A 251 -7.41 -41.71 18.86
C GLY A 251 -6.77 -42.94 18.23
N ARG A 252 -5.55 -43.34 18.59
CA ARG A 252 -5.01 -44.64 18.16
C ARG A 252 -3.82 -45.15 18.98
N GLU A 253 -4.06 -45.73 20.15
CA GLU A 253 -3.12 -46.72 20.69
C GLU A 253 -3.82 -47.67 21.70
N GLY A 254 -3.79 -48.97 21.42
CA GLY A 254 -4.24 -49.99 22.36
C GLY A 254 -4.83 -51.26 21.75
N SER A 255 -4.02 -52.12 21.13
CA SER A 255 -4.01 -53.59 21.36
C SER A 255 -3.20 -54.34 20.29
N GLU A 256 -1.88 -54.39 20.47
CA GLU A 256 -1.08 -55.51 19.96
C GLU A 256 -0.42 -56.20 21.15
N GLY A 257 -0.95 -57.38 21.49
CA GLY A 257 -0.48 -58.20 22.60
C GLY A 257 -0.74 -59.67 22.31
N ALA A 258 0.29 -60.33 21.78
CA ALA A 258 0.61 -61.75 21.92
C ALA A 258 -0.42 -62.82 21.49
N SER A 259 -0.09 -63.60 20.46
CA SER A 259 0.48 -64.96 20.64
C SER A 259 0.53 -65.73 19.32
N ILE A 260 1.75 -66.14 18.95
CA ILE A 260 2.03 -67.20 17.98
C ILE A 260 2.19 -68.49 18.79
N ALA A 261 1.36 -69.51 18.55
CA ALA A 261 1.70 -70.93 18.79
C ALA A 261 0.69 -71.86 18.10
N GLU A 262 1.10 -72.34 16.93
CA GLU A 262 1.08 -73.74 16.48
C GLU A 262 -0.15 -74.67 16.66
N ARG A 263 -0.52 -75.26 15.51
CA ARG A 263 -0.56 -76.72 15.24
C ARG A 263 -1.91 -77.44 15.21
N SER A 264 -2.17 -78.01 14.01
CA SER A 264 -3.00 -79.19 13.71
C SER A 264 -4.50 -79.04 13.93
N GLY A 265 -5.41 -79.52 13.10
CA GLY A 265 -5.38 -80.41 11.95
C GLY A 265 -6.82 -80.93 11.76
N LYS A 266 -7.14 -81.41 10.55
CA LYS A 266 -8.37 -82.16 10.17
C LYS A 266 -9.70 -81.38 10.26
N ALA A 267 -10.32 -81.04 9.14
CA ALA A 267 -11.10 -81.91 8.23
C ALA A 267 -12.58 -82.05 8.64
N THR A 268 -13.44 -82.01 7.62
CA THR A 268 -14.81 -82.56 7.55
C THR A 268 -15.86 -81.83 8.41
N VAL A 269 -17.12 -81.63 8.02
CA VAL A 269 -17.93 -81.73 6.80
C VAL A 269 -19.33 -81.26 7.25
N GLU A 270 -20.20 -80.88 6.29
CA GLU A 270 -21.66 -80.76 6.45
C GLU A 270 -22.18 -79.66 7.39
N ALA A 271 -22.87 -78.63 6.91
CA ALA A 271 -24.17 -78.58 6.24
C ALA A 271 -25.22 -77.97 7.17
N ARG A 272 -26.18 -77.30 6.51
CA ARG A 272 -27.49 -76.87 7.01
C ARG A 272 -27.55 -75.64 7.93
N ARG A 273 -27.87 -74.52 7.27
CA ARG A 273 -29.00 -73.61 7.58
C ARG A 273 -30.16 -74.33 8.32
N PRO A 274 -30.91 -73.68 9.24
CA PRO A 274 -31.70 -72.50 8.82
C PRO A 274 -32.04 -71.42 9.85
N ARG A 275 -32.43 -70.29 9.23
CA ARG A 275 -33.24 -69.13 9.64
C ARG A 275 -32.75 -68.26 10.79
#